data_AF-A0A1M6B2B7-F1
#
_entry.id   AF-A0A1M6B2B7-F1
#
_cell.length_a   1.000
_cell.length_b   1.000
_cell.length_c   1.000
_cell.angle_alpha   90.00
_cell.angle_beta   90.00
_cell.angle_gamma   90.00
#
_symmetry.space_group_name_H-M   'P 1'
#
loop_
_entity.id
_entity.type
_entity.pdbx_description
1 polymer ?
#
loop_
_entity_poly.entity_id
_entity_poly.type
_entity_poly.pdbx_seq_one_letter_code
_entity_poly.pdbx_strand_id
1 'polypeptide(L)' 'MHAIEIRVGVDHNWIGADWLGRWYQRNIRMMMHVLRQSDPGDKVILFVGSNHKWVLEQLMKNTPELQIVDPLLFIK' A
#
# COMPACT_ATOMS: atom_id res chain seq x y z
N MET A 1 -3.51 11.28 7.59
CA MET A 1 -4.40 11.84 6.54
C MET A 1 -5.68 11.00 6.48
N HIS A 2 -6.47 10.92 7.55
CA HIS A 2 -7.75 10.16 7.54
C HIS A 2 -8.85 10.76 8.45
N ALA A 3 -8.56 11.82 9.21
CA ALA A 3 -9.47 12.30 10.25
C ALA A 3 -10.75 12.92 9.67
N ILE A 4 -10.66 13.53 8.48
CA ILE A 4 -11.81 14.13 7.82
C ILE A 4 -12.64 13.01 7.19
N GLU A 5 -11.99 12.14 6.43
CA GLU A 5 -12.58 11.02 5.72
C GLU A 5 -13.37 10.08 6.63
N ILE A 6 -12.89 9.83 7.85
CA ILE A 6 -13.63 8.99 8.83
C ILE A 6 -14.98 9.60 9.24
N ARG A 7 -15.11 10.94 9.23
CA ARG A 7 -16.30 11.64 9.74
C ARG A 7 -17.31 12.01 8.66
N VAL A 8 -16.93 11.97 7.38
CA VAL A 8 -17.81 12.38 6.28
C VAL A 8 -18.91 11.34 6.07
N GLY A 9 -20.16 11.78 6.20
CA GLY A 9 -21.33 10.94 5.93
C GLY A 9 -21.65 9.91 7.00
N VAL A 10 -21.03 10.01 8.18
CA VAL A 10 -21.36 9.17 9.35
C VAL A 10 -22.85 9.28 9.67
N ASP A 11 -23.46 8.14 9.97
CA ASP A 11 -24.91 7.95 10.24
C ASP A 11 -25.86 8.26 9.08
N HIS A 12 -25.34 8.58 7.89
CA HIS A 12 -26.17 8.94 6.72
C HIS A 12 -25.89 8.02 5.54
N ASN A 13 -24.68 8.07 4.99
CA ASN A 13 -24.34 7.36 3.75
C ASN A 13 -22.96 6.71 3.76
N TRP A 14 -22.18 6.87 4.83
CA TRP A 14 -20.87 6.24 5.01
C TRP A 14 -19.84 6.53 3.91
N ILE A 15 -20.05 7.59 3.13
CA ILE A 15 -19.24 7.86 1.92
C ILE A 15 -17.74 8.00 2.23
N GLY A 16 -17.40 8.49 3.42
CA GLY A 16 -16.03 8.57 3.89
C GLY A 16 -15.39 7.21 4.15
N ALA A 17 -16.11 6.30 4.82
CA ALA A 17 -15.67 4.92 5.05
C ALA A 17 -15.52 4.16 3.72
N ASP A 18 -16.48 4.31 2.81
CA ASP A 18 -16.42 3.69 1.48
C ASP A 18 -15.25 4.21 0.65
N TRP A 19 -14.97 5.52 0.75
CA TRP A 19 -13.80 6.12 0.10
C TRP A 19 -12.49 5.52 0.63
N LEU A 20 -12.35 5.38 1.96
CA LEU A 20 -11.20 4.71 2.58
C LEU A 20 -11.10 3.24 2.17
N GLY A 21 -12.22 2.53 2.07
CA GLY A 21 -12.28 1.16 1.55
C GLY A 21 -11.73 1.07 0.12
N ARG A 22 -12.17 1.95 -0.78
CA ARG A 22 -11.65 2.00 -2.16
C ARG A 22 -10.17 2.34 -2.22
N TRP A 23 -9.71 3.25 -1.37
CA TRP A 23 -8.28 3.57 -1.26
C TRP A 23 -7.47 2.34 -0.82
N TYR A 24 -7.94 1.59 0.18
CA TYR A 24 -7.26 0.37 0.63
C TYR A 24 -7.26 -0.72 -0.45
N GLN A 25 -8.38 -0.91 -1.16
CA GLN A 25 -8.47 -1.83 -2.31
C GLN A 25 -7.42 -1.53 -3.37
N ARG A 26 -7.11 -0.25 -3.63
CA ARG A 26 -6.02 0.13 -4.56
C ARG A 26 -4.66 -0.34 -4.06
N ASN A 27 -4.37 -0.18 -2.77
CA ASN A 27 -3.11 -0.66 -2.18
C ASN A 27 -2.97 -2.19 -2.31
N ILE A 28 -4.04 -2.94 -2.05
CA ILE A 28 -4.05 -4.40 -2.23
C ILE A 28 -3.80 -4.79 -3.69
N ARG A 29 -4.44 -4.12 -4.65
CA ARG A 29 -4.20 -4.38 -6.08
C ARG A 29 -2.75 -4.12 -6.47
N MET A 30 -2.15 -3.03 -5.98
CA MET A 30 -0.74 -2.73 -6.21
C MET A 30 0.18 -3.83 -5.67
N MET A 31 -0.07 -4.30 -4.44
CA MET A 31 0.66 -5.43 -3.85
C MET A 31 0.53 -6.70 -4.69
N MET A 32 -0.68 -7.02 -5.17
CA MET A 32 -0.91 -8.18 -6.05
C MET A 32 -0.14 -8.06 -7.37
N HIS A 33 0.01 -6.85 -7.91
CA HIS A 33 0.84 -6.65 -9.11
C HIS A 33 2.31 -6.89 -8.82
N VAL A 34 2.83 -6.45 -7.67
CA VAL A 34 4.21 -6.75 -7.25
C VAL A 34 4.41 -8.27 -7.19
N LEU A 35 3.56 -8.99 -6.45
CA LEU A 35 3.67 -10.45 -6.29
C LEU A 35 3.58 -11.21 -7.62
N ARG A 36 2.74 -10.75 -8.56
CA ARG A 36 2.57 -11.41 -9.86
C ARG A 36 3.69 -11.14 -10.86
N GLN A 37 4.49 -10.10 -10.65
CA GLN A 37 5.51 -9.64 -11.60
C GLN A 37 6.93 -9.81 -11.06
N SER A 38 7.07 -10.51 -9.92
CA SER A 38 8.37 -10.76 -9.28
C SER A 38 8.57 -12.26 -9.15
N ASP A 39 9.77 -12.71 -9.47
CA ASP A 39 10.21 -14.09 -9.24
C ASP A 39 11.20 -14.17 -8.07
N PRO A 40 11.42 -15.37 -7.49
CA PRO A 40 12.40 -15.55 -6.42
C PRO A 40 13.80 -15.07 -6.84
N GLY A 41 14.35 -14.12 -6.09
CA GLY A 41 15.66 -13.51 -6.34
C GLY A 41 15.62 -12.13 -7.00
N ASP A 42 14.46 -11.71 -7.50
CA ASP A 42 14.29 -10.37 -8.06
C ASP A 42 14.47 -9.27 -7.02
N LYS A 43 15.00 -8.12 -7.49
CA LYS A 43 15.07 -6.88 -6.72
C LYS A 43 14.10 -5.88 -7.34
N VAL A 44 13.03 -5.57 -6.60
CA VAL A 44 11.98 -4.67 -7.06
C VAL A 44 12.11 -3.32 -6.38
N ILE A 45 12.22 -2.24 -7.17
CA ILE A 45 12.08 -0.87 -6.69
C ILE A 45 10.67 -0.40 -7.03
N LEU A 46 9.91 0.03 -6.02
CA LEU A 46 8.54 0.47 -6.17
C LEU A 46 8.42 1.99 -5.98
N PHE A 47 8.00 2.70 -7.03
CA PHE A 47 7.70 4.13 -6.98
C PHE A 47 6.21 4.35 -6.75
N VAL A 48 5.86 5.00 -5.64
CA VAL A 48 4.47 5.25 -5.26
C VAL A 48 4.30 6.62 -4.63
N GLY A 49 3.08 7.16 -4.70
CA GLY A 49 2.72 8.35 -3.96
C GLY A 49 2.87 8.13 -2.45
N SER A 50 3.29 9.17 -1.72
CA SER A 50 3.58 9.10 -0.28
C SER A 50 2.44 8.52 0.56
N ASN A 51 1.19 8.80 0.18
CA ASN A 51 0.00 8.29 0.84
C ASN A 51 -0.14 6.75 0.78
N HIS A 52 0.47 6.08 -0.20
CA HIS A 52 0.41 4.62 -0.34
C HIS A 52 1.55 3.89 0.40
N LYS A 53 2.67 4.59 0.62
CA LYS A 53 3.90 3.99 1.17
C LYS A 53 3.63 3.21 2.44
N TRP A 54 2.98 3.84 3.42
CA TRP A 54 2.79 3.22 4.74
C TRP A 54 2.00 1.92 4.66
N VAL A 55 0.88 1.90 3.93
CA VAL A 55 0.06 0.68 3.79
C VAL A 55 0.82 -0.41 3.05
N LEU A 56 1.48 -0.07 1.94
CA LEU A 56 2.23 -1.05 1.15
C LEU A 56 3.39 -1.65 1.96
N GLU A 57 4.09 -0.82 2.73
CA GLU A 57 5.16 -1.27 3.61
C GLU A 57 4.64 -2.23 4.69
N GLN A 58 3.46 -1.98 5.27
CA GLN A 58 2.82 -2.91 6.20
C GLN A 58 2.42 -4.22 5.51
N LEU A 59 1.81 -4.16 4.33
CA LEU A 59 1.42 -5.36 3.57
C LEU A 59 2.63 -6.22 3.24
N MET A 60 3.71 -5.60 2.76
CA MET A 60 4.96 -6.29 2.43
C MET A 60 5.63 -6.90 3.67
N LYS A 61 5.68 -6.19 4.80
CA LYS A 61 6.21 -6.73 6.06
C LYS A 61 5.46 -7.97 6.55
N ASN A 62 4.18 -8.08 6.21
CA ASN A 62 3.33 -9.21 6.59
C ASN A 62 3.20 -10.27 5.47
N THR A 63 4.02 -10.18 4.42
CA THR A 63 4.05 -11.15 3.32
C THR A 63 5.38 -11.90 3.36
N PRO A 64 5.41 -13.17 3.80
CA PRO A 64 6.65 -13.92 4.03
C PRO A 64 7.60 -14.04 2.83
N GLU A 65 7.06 -13.98 1.62
CA GLU A 65 7.80 -14.11 0.36
C GLU A 65 8.60 -12.85 0.00
N LEU A 66 8.35 -11.73 0.68
CA LEU A 66 9.01 -10.45 0.41
C LEU A 66 9.94 -10.04 1.54
N GLN A 67 11.08 -9.46 1.15
CA GLN A 67 12.02 -8.84 2.08
C GLN A 67 12.14 -7.34 1.75
N ILE A 68 11.79 -6.48 2.70
CA ILE A 68 12.02 -5.04 2.56
C ILE A 68 13.47 -4.73 2.89
N VAL A 69 14.12 -4.00 2.00
CA VAL A 69 15.51 -3.53 2.14
C VAL A 69 15.56 -2.02 1.96
N ASP A 70 16.54 -1.37 2.58
CA ASP A 70 16.77 0.07 2.37
C ASP A 70 17.31 0.31 0.94
N PRO A 71 16.60 1.08 0.09
CA PRO A 71 17.07 1.36 -1.26
C PRO A 71 18.39 2.14 -1.31
N LEU A 72 18.74 2.88 -0.25
CA LEU A 72 20.00 3.62 -0.17
C LEU A 72 21.23 2.70 -0.19
N LEU A 73 21.08 1.42 0.17
CA LEU A 73 22.15 0.43 0.07
C LEU A 73 22.58 0.16 -1.39
N PHE A 74 21.79 0.58 -2.38
CA PHE A 74 22.02 0.33 -3.80
C PHE A 74 22.39 1.58 -4.61
N ILE A 75 22.38 2.75 -3.98
CA ILE A 75 22.72 4.03 -4.63
C ILE A 75 24.11 4.44 -4.11
N LYS A 76 25.09 4.48 -5.02
CA LYS A 76 26.46 4.95 -4.74
C LYS A 76 26.60 6.44 -5.01
#